data_AF-A0A918UZA8-F1
#
_entry.id   AF-A0A918UZA8-F1
#
_cell.length_a   1.000
_cell.length_b   1.000
_cell.length_c   1.000
_cell.angle_alpha   90.00
_cell.angle_beta   90.00
_cell.angle_gamma   90.00
#
_symmetry.space_group_name_H-M   'P 1'
#
loop_
_entity.id
_entity.type
_entity.pdbx_description
1 polymer ?
#
loop_
_entity_poly.entity_id
_entity_poly.type
_entity_poly.pdbx_seq_one_letter_code
_entity_poly.pdbx_strand_id
1 'polypeptide(L)' 'MAVTVSLVLLFGLVLFFLLRSNSLGYGSAFTAAMFGFFLASTGASDPINRLTQSVIDAIPGL' A
#
# COMPACT_ATOMS: atom_id res chain seq x y z
N MET A 1 15.69 1.36 9.71
CA MET A 1 14.46 2.05 9.24
C MET A 1 14.54 2.59 7.80
N ALA A 2 15.72 2.81 7.20
CA ALA A 2 15.80 3.30 5.81
C ALA A 2 15.50 2.24 4.72
N VAL A 3 15.90 0.99 4.96
CA VAL A 3 15.81 -0.09 3.95
C VAL A 3 14.36 -0.50 3.67
N THR A 4 13.49 -0.55 4.68
CA THR A 4 12.08 -0.93 4.54
C THR A 4 11.27 0.09 3.74
N VAL A 5 11.57 1.38 3.90
CA VAL A 5 10.94 2.47 3.12
C VAL A 5 11.31 2.36 1.64
N SER A 6 12.58 2.09 1.31
CA SER A 6 13.00 1.90 -0.09
C SER A 6 12.35 0.69 -0.76
N LEU A 7 12.13 -0.41 -0.03
CA LEU A 7 11.43 -1.60 -0.56
C LEU A 7 9.96 -1.30 -0.87
N VAL A 8 9.24 -0.60 0.03
CA VAL A 8 7.85 -0.16 -0.22
C VAL A 8 7.76 0.71 -1.46
N LEU A 9 8.65 1.69 -1.60
CA LEU A 9 8.66 2.58 -2.76
C LEU A 9 8.95 1.82 -4.06
N LEU A 10 9.90 0.87 -4.05
CA LEU A 10 10.19 0.02 -5.19
C LEU A 10 8.99 -0.84 -5.60
N PHE A 11 8.39 -1.57 -4.65
CA PHE A 11 7.22 -2.41 -4.94
C PHE A 11 5.99 -1.57 -5.37
N GLY A 12 5.79 -0.40 -4.78
CA GLY A 12 4.72 0.52 -5.15
C GLY A 12 4.88 1.08 -6.56
N LEU A 13 6.11 1.44 -6.95
CA LEU A 13 6.40 1.95 -8.29
C LEU A 13 6.26 0.86 -9.36
N VAL A 14 6.69 -0.37 -9.06
CA VAL A 14 6.47 -1.53 -9.92
C VAL A 14 4.97 -1.85 -10.06
N LEU A 15 4.22 -1.82 -8.95
CA LEU A 15 2.77 -2.03 -8.96
C LEU A 15 2.07 -0.97 -9.82
N PHE A 16 2.45 0.29 -9.67
CA PHE A 16 1.90 1.40 -10.46
C PHE A 16 2.13 1.17 -11.95
N PHE A 17 3.33 0.75 -12.36
CA PHE A 17 3.63 0.41 -13.75
C PHE A 17 2.84 -0.81 -14.25
N LEU A 18 2.66 -1.84 -13.42
CA LEU A 18 1.85 -3.02 -13.76
C LEU A 18 0.37 -2.67 -13.97
N LEU A 19 -0.21 -1.88 -13.07
CA LEU A 19 -1.59 -1.39 -13.17
C LEU A 19 -1.76 -0.49 -14.42
N ARG A 20 -0.79 0.39 -14.67
CA ARG A 20 -0.72 1.26 -15.85
C ARG A 20 -0.66 0.47 -17.15
N SER A 21 0.06 -0.65 -17.16
CA SER A 21 0.22 -1.50 -18.34
C SER A 21 -0.99 -2.40 -18.62
N ASN A 22 -2.03 -2.36 -17.79
CA ASN A 22 -3.24 -3.21 -17.86
C ASN A 22 -2.94 -4.72 -17.88
N SER A 23 -1.74 -5.12 -17.45
CA SER A 23 -1.37 -6.52 -17.26
C SER A 23 -1.84 -6.96 -15.86
N LEU A 24 -3.17 -7.04 -15.68
CA LEU A 24 -3.78 -7.60 -14.48
C LEU A 24 -3.67 -9.13 -14.48
N GLY A 25 -2.44 -9.63 -14.49
CA GLY A 25 -2.13 -11.05 -14.32
C GLY A 25 -1.80 -11.41 -12.87
N TYR A 26 -1.45 -12.68 -12.62
CA TYR A 26 -1.07 -13.16 -11.29
C TYR A 26 0.10 -12.36 -10.65
N GLY A 27 0.98 -11.78 -11.46
CA GLY A 27 2.12 -10.97 -10.99
C GLY A 27 1.72 -9.65 -10.33
N SER A 28 0.63 -9.00 -10.78
CA SER A 28 0.17 -7.75 -10.16
C SER A 28 -0.47 -8.02 -8.80
N ALA A 29 -1.17 -9.14 -8.65
CA ALA A 29 -1.77 -9.54 -7.37
C ALA A 29 -0.69 -9.85 -6.32
N PHE A 30 0.36 -10.58 -6.71
CA PHE A 30 1.50 -10.86 -5.82
C PHE A 30 2.25 -9.59 -5.40
N THR A 31 2.52 -8.70 -6.37
CA THR A 31 3.18 -7.41 -6.11
C THR A 31 2.33 -6.53 -5.19
N ALA A 32 1.01 -6.54 -5.35
CA ALA A 32 0.08 -5.78 -4.49
C ALA A 32 0.10 -6.29 -3.05
N ALA A 33 0.09 -7.62 -2.86
CA ALA A 33 0.15 -8.23 -1.54
C ALA A 33 1.49 -7.93 -0.84
N MET A 34 2.62 -8.05 -1.55
CA MET A 34 3.92 -7.69 -1.01
C MET A 34 4.00 -6.19 -0.69
N PHE A 35 3.52 -5.33 -1.58
CA PHE A 35 3.47 -3.88 -1.35
C PHE A 35 2.66 -3.55 -0.09
N GLY A 36 1.46 -4.12 0.07
CA GLY A 36 0.61 -3.91 1.25
C GLY A 36 1.28 -4.40 2.54
N PHE A 37 1.91 -5.58 2.52
CA PHE A 37 2.62 -6.13 3.67
C PHE A 37 3.81 -5.25 4.09
N PHE A 38 4.61 -4.80 3.11
CA PHE A 38 5.73 -3.91 3.41
C PHE A 38 5.27 -2.51 3.85
N LEU A 39 4.18 -1.99 3.26
CA LEU A 39 3.59 -0.70 3.65
C LEU A 39 3.09 -0.73 5.10
N ALA A 40 2.44 -1.81 5.52
CA ALA A 40 2.03 -2.01 6.92
C ALA A 40 3.23 -2.08 7.88
N SER A 41 4.39 -2.58 7.42
CA SER A 41 5.62 -2.66 8.22
C SER A 41 6.45 -1.36 8.24
N THR A 42 6.13 -0.40 7.38
CA THR A 42 6.77 0.93 7.40
C THR A 42 6.12 1.85 8.42
N GLY A 43 6.89 2.83 8.94
CA GLY A 43 6.39 3.84 9.89
C GLY A 43 5.28 4.76 9.35
N ALA A 44 4.81 4.53 8.12
CA ALA A 44 3.61 5.14 7.55
C ALA A 44 2.31 4.43 8.00
N SER A 45 2.40 3.28 8.66
CA SER A 45 1.23 2.53 9.16
C SER A 45 0.40 3.31 10.17
N ASP A 46 1.02 4.00 11.12
CA ASP A 46 0.34 4.85 12.11
C ASP A 46 -0.45 6.00 11.46
N PRO A 47 0.17 6.84 10.59
CA PRO A 47 -0.56 7.89 9.86
C PRO A 47 -1.70 7.36 9.00
N ILE A 48 -1.48 6.25 8.26
CA ILE A 48 -2.49 5.67 7.36
C ILE A 48 -3.67 5.10 8.17
N ASN A 49 -3.41 4.42 9.28
CA ASN A 49 -4.47 3.89 10.14
C ASN A 49 -5.27 5.02 10.79
N ARG A 50 -4.61 6.10 11.23
CA ARG A 50 -5.34 7.26 11.76
C ARG A 50 -6.16 7.98 10.72
N LEU A 51 -5.66 8.12 9.49
CA LEU A 51 -6.44 8.68 8.39
C LEU A 51 -7.66 7.79 8.08
N THR A 52 -7.46 6.48 8.00
CA THR A 52 -8.54 5.52 7.77
C THR A 52 -9.58 5.56 8.89
N GLN A 53 -9.14 5.56 10.15
CA GLN A 53 -10.02 5.73 11.31
C GLN A 53 -10.74 7.07 11.27
N SER A 54 -10.06 8.17 10.92
CA SER A 54 -10.71 9.48 10.82
C SER A 54 -11.76 9.55 9.72
N VAL A 55 -11.57 8.81 8.62
CA VAL A 55 -12.57 8.70 7.54
C VAL A 55 -13.75 7.84 7.99
N ILE A 56 -13.50 6.74 8.71
CA ILE A 56 -14.56 5.90 9.29
C ILE A 56 -15.36 6.70 10.32
N ASP A 57 -14.69 7.40 11.23
CA ASP A 57 -15.31 8.25 12.25
C ASP A 57 -16.05 9.45 11.64
N ALA A 58 -15.57 9.96 10.49
CA ALA A 58 -16.23 11.04 9.75
C ALA A 58 -17.47 10.58 8.98
N ILE A 59 -17.71 9.26 8.85
CA ILE A 59 -18.95 8.69 8.33
C ILE A 59 -19.75 8.17 9.53
N PRO A 60 -20.66 8.96 10.11
CA PRO A 60 -21.49 8.49 11.21
C PRO A 60 -22.54 7.54 10.62
N GLY A 61 -22.34 6.23 10.79
CA GLY A 61 -23.41 5.23 10.56
C GLY A 61 -23.12 4.12 9.55
N LEU A 62 -21.94 3.50 9.58
CA LEU A 62 -21.81 2.07 9.23
C LEU A 62 -21.90 1.22 10.50
#